data_AF-A0A975AUT4-F1
#
_entry.id   AF-A0A975AUT4-F1
#
_cell.length_a   1.000
_cell.length_b   1.000
_cell.length_c   1.000
_cell.angle_alpha   90.00
_cell.angle_beta   90.00
_cell.angle_gamma   90.00
#
_symmetry.space_group_name_H-M   'P 1'
#
loop_
_entity.id
_entity.type
_entity.pdbx_description
1 polymer ?
#
loop_
_entity_poly.entity_id
_entity_poly.type
_entity_poly.pdbx_seq_one_letter_code
_entity_poly.pdbx_strand_id
1 'polypeptide(L)'
;MVNIIIYILIGLSAGVLSGLLGIGGGLLVVPALIYICGFDQLKAQGTSLAIMLPPVGLAAFLEYYKHGNTDLKAGMIIAMMLVIGSIFGAKFACYIPAAYLRKFFGFFMLIFSVKMILEK
;
A
#
# COMPACT_ATOMS: atom_id res chain seq x y z
N MET A 1 8.93 18.03 15.92
CA MET A 1 8.96 18.43 14.50
C MET A 1 9.36 17.21 13.69
N VAL A 2 8.46 16.64 12.89
CA VAL A 2 8.85 15.56 11.97
C VAL A 2 9.77 16.19 10.92
N ASN A 3 10.97 15.66 10.78
CA ASN A 3 12.01 16.23 9.92
C ASN A 3 11.65 15.97 8.46
N ILE A 4 11.69 16.99 7.58
CA ILE A 4 11.35 16.86 6.15
C ILE A 4 12.14 15.73 5.49
N ILE A 5 13.37 15.50 5.95
CA ILE A 5 14.26 14.41 5.54
C ILE A 5 13.59 13.04 5.71
N ILE A 6 12.82 12.82 6.79
CA ILE A 6 12.14 11.55 7.06
C ILE A 6 11.07 11.29 5.99
N TYR A 7 10.28 12.30 5.61
CA TYR A 7 9.28 12.14 4.56
C TYR A 7 9.90 11.85 3.19
N ILE A 8 11.04 12.48 2.89
CA ILE A 8 11.80 12.21 1.66
C ILE A 8 12.27 10.76 1.63
N LEU A 9 12.88 10.28 2.73
CA LEU A 9 13.36 8.90 2.83
C LEU A 9 12.24 7.88 2.73
N ILE A 10 11.10 8.12 3.40
CA ILE A 10 9.91 7.25 3.31
C ILE A 10 9.39 7.22 1.88
N GLY A 11 9.23 8.38 1.23
CA GLY A 11 8.73 8.46 -0.14
C GLY A 11 9.64 7.75 -1.15
N LEU A 12 10.95 7.95 -1.04
CA LEU A 12 11.92 7.35 -1.96
C LEU A 12 12.00 5.83 -1.77
N SER A 13 12.14 5.36 -0.54
CA SER A 13 12.16 3.93 -0.24
C SER A 13 10.85 3.24 -0.63
N ALA A 14 9.70 3.83 -0.31
CA ALA A 14 8.40 3.32 -0.70
C ALA A 14 8.22 3.28 -2.22
N GLY A 15 8.65 4.32 -2.94
CA GLY A 15 8.57 4.38 -4.40
C GLY A 15 9.41 3.28 -5.06
N VAL A 16 10.66 3.12 -4.63
CA VAL A 16 11.56 2.07 -5.13
C VAL A 16 10.96 0.68 -4.89
N LEU A 17 10.51 0.39 -3.67
CA LEU A 17 9.90 -0.90 -3.35
C LEU A 17 8.57 -1.12 -4.09
N SER A 18 7.78 -0.06 -4.32
CA SER A 18 6.54 -0.17 -5.09
C SER A 18 6.80 -0.54 -6.53
N GLY A 19 7.82 0.06 -7.14
CA GLY A 19 8.23 -0.27 -8.51
C GLY A 19 8.81 -1.68 -8.62
N LEU A 20 9.62 -2.11 -7.64
CA LEU A 20 10.25 -3.44 -7.66
C LEU A 20 9.27 -4.59 -7.37
N LEU A 21 8.36 -4.40 -6.42
CA LEU A 21 7.51 -5.46 -5.89
C LEU A 21 6.05 -5.37 -6.37
N GLY A 22 5.63 -4.24 -6.94
CA GLY A 22 4.25 -4.02 -7.38
C GLY A 22 3.21 -3.88 -6.25
N ILE A 23 3.64 -3.88 -4.98
CA ILE A 23 2.74 -3.86 -3.80
C ILE A 23 2.20 -2.48 -3.42
N GLY A 24 2.55 -1.43 -4.17
CA GLY A 24 2.09 -0.05 -3.92
C GLY A 24 2.66 0.62 -2.65
N GLY A 25 3.69 0.08 -2.01
CA GLY A 25 4.50 0.81 -1.00
C GLY A 25 3.85 1.00 0.37
N GLY A 26 2.57 0.67 0.53
CA GLY A 26 1.81 0.86 1.78
C GLY A 26 2.26 0.02 2.93
N LEU A 27 2.81 -1.14 2.59
CA LEU A 27 3.50 -1.99 3.54
C LEU A 27 4.60 -1.21 4.28
N LEU A 28 5.32 -0.33 3.59
CA LEU A 28 6.34 0.50 4.23
C LEU A 28 5.75 1.81 4.77
N VAL A 29 4.91 2.49 3.99
CA VAL A 29 4.42 3.84 4.32
C VAL A 29 3.54 3.85 5.57
N VAL A 30 2.62 2.89 5.74
CA VAL A 30 1.69 2.90 6.88
C VAL A 30 2.43 2.71 8.21
N PRO A 31 3.30 1.69 8.40
CA PRO A 31 4.10 1.56 9.62
C PRO A 31 5.03 2.75 9.84
N ALA A 32 5.66 3.28 8.79
CA ALA A 32 6.54 4.43 8.91
C ALA A 32 5.80 5.67 9.44
N LEU A 33 4.60 5.94 8.91
CA LEU A 33 3.78 7.06 9.39
C LEU A 33 3.32 6.87 10.85
N ILE A 34 3.02 5.65 11.27
CA ILE A 34 2.60 5.35 12.65
C ILE A 34 3.79 5.45 13.62
N TYR A 35 4.84 4.67 13.37
CA TYR A 35 5.92 4.49 14.34
C TYR A 35 6.97 5.59 14.30
N ILE A 36 7.17 6.23 13.14
CA ILE A 36 8.18 7.29 12.97
C ILE A 36 7.52 8.67 13.04
N CYS A 37 6.37 8.85 12.39
CA CYS A 37 5.70 10.16 12.32
C CYS A 37 4.59 10.34 13.39
N GLY A 38 4.27 9.31 14.16
CA GLY A 38 3.30 9.38 15.26
C GLY A 38 1.84 9.53 14.80
N PHE A 39 1.53 9.11 13.57
CA PHE A 39 0.16 9.19 13.06
C PHE A 39 -0.70 8.09 13.70
N ASP A 40 -1.97 8.41 13.98
CA ASP A 40 -2.94 7.38 14.31
C ASP A 40 -3.21 6.47 13.09
N GLN A 41 -3.65 5.23 13.35
CA GLN A 41 -3.82 4.17 12.35
C GLN A 41 -4.67 4.63 11.15
N LEU A 42 -5.82 5.25 11.39
CA LEU A 42 -6.72 5.69 10.32
C LEU A 42 -6.09 6.81 9.48
N LYS A 43 -5.39 7.74 10.12
CA LYS A 43 -4.70 8.85 9.44
C LYS A 43 -3.56 8.32 8.58
N ALA A 44 -2.72 7.43 9.12
CA ALA A 44 -1.63 6.81 8.37
C ALA A 44 -2.15 6.04 7.14
N GLN A 45 -3.24 5.29 7.29
CA GLN A 45 -3.84 4.53 6.19
C GLN A 45 -4.42 5.45 5.12
N GLY A 46 -5.18 6.48 5.51
CA GLY A 46 -5.72 7.46 4.56
C GLY A 46 -4.63 8.24 3.81
N THR A 47 -3.59 8.70 4.52
CA THR A 47 -2.44 9.38 3.89
C THR A 47 -1.70 8.45 2.93
N SER A 48 -1.49 7.18 3.31
CA SER A 48 -0.85 6.21 2.41
C SER A 48 -1.66 6.01 1.13
N LEU A 49 -2.98 5.85 1.21
CA LEU A 49 -3.85 5.68 0.04
C LEU A 49 -3.79 6.90 -0.89
N ALA A 50 -3.76 8.11 -0.34
CA ALA A 50 -3.66 9.35 -1.11
C ALA A 50 -2.35 9.45 -1.90
N ILE A 51 -1.24 8.97 -1.33
CA ILE A 51 0.09 9.02 -1.99
C ILE A 51 0.27 7.86 -2.99
N MET A 52 -0.45 6.75 -2.81
CA MET A 52 -0.37 5.62 -3.73
C MET A 52 -1.07 5.83 -5.05
N LEU A 53 -2.28 6.40 -5.01
CA LEU A 53 -3.17 6.42 -6.18
C LEU A 53 -2.58 7.26 -7.33
N PRO A 54 -2.26 8.56 -7.14
CA PRO A 54 -1.89 9.40 -8.28
C PRO A 54 -0.42 9.26 -8.74
N PRO A 55 0.61 9.35 -7.88
CA PRO A 55 2.00 9.37 -8.34
C PRO A 55 2.66 7.98 -8.41
N VAL A 56 2.46 7.10 -7.43
CA VAL A 56 3.22 5.82 -7.37
C VAL A 56 2.63 4.80 -8.34
N GLY A 57 1.32 4.57 -8.29
CA GLY A 57 0.65 3.62 -9.15
C GLY A 57 0.79 3.97 -10.63
N LEU A 58 0.60 5.25 -10.99
CA LEU A 58 0.70 5.71 -12.37
C LEU A 58 2.13 5.60 -12.92
N ALA A 59 3.14 6.04 -12.15
CA ALA A 59 4.53 5.97 -12.60
C ALA A 59 4.99 4.53 -12.84
N ALA A 60 4.67 3.62 -11.92
CA ALA A 60 5.00 2.20 -12.08
C ALA A 60 4.24 1.57 -13.27
N PHE A 61 2.92 1.82 -13.37
CA PHE A 61 2.10 1.31 -14.47
C PHE A 61 2.63 1.72 -15.84
N LEU A 62 3.01 3.00 -16.01
CA LEU A 62 3.51 3.49 -17.29
C LEU A 62 4.79 2.77 -17.72
N GLU A 63 5.66 2.43 -16.77
CA GLU A 63 6.88 1.69 -17.09
C GLU A 63 6.55 0.25 -17.49
N TYR A 64 5.73 -0.48 -16.73
CA TYR A 64 5.31 -1.83 -17.09
C TYR A 64 4.53 -1.89 -18.41
N TYR A 65 3.71 -0.88 -18.68
CA TYR A 65 2.95 -0.76 -19.92
C TYR A 65 3.86 -0.57 -21.13
N LYS A 66 4.90 0.28 -21.02
CA LYS A 66 5.90 0.48 -22.10
C LYS A 66 6.64 -0.82 -22.45
N HIS A 67 6.90 -1.68 -21.47
CA HIS A 67 7.56 -2.96 -21.68
C HIS A 67 6.60 -4.10 -22.06
N GLY A 68 5.32 -3.80 -22.31
CA GLY A 68 4.32 -4.81 -22.71
C GLY A 68 3.93 -5.81 -21.63
N ASN A 69 4.28 -5.53 -20.36
CA ASN A 69 4.06 -6.44 -19.22
C ASN A 69 2.70 -6.21 -18.54
N THR A 70 1.71 -5.66 -19.26
CA THR A 70 0.44 -5.23 -18.66
C THR A 70 -0.75 -5.73 -19.47
N ASP A 71 -1.58 -6.57 -18.84
CA ASP A 71 -2.89 -6.94 -19.38
C ASP A 71 -3.96 -5.94 -18.92
N LEU A 72 -4.34 -5.05 -19.84
CA LEU A 72 -5.34 -4.01 -19.57
C LEU A 72 -6.75 -4.57 -19.34
N LYS A 73 -7.09 -5.71 -19.95
CA LYS A 73 -8.43 -6.30 -19.83
C LYS A 73 -8.61 -6.89 -18.44
N ALA A 74 -7.64 -7.69 -17.98
CA ALA A 74 -7.61 -8.18 -16.61
C ALA A 74 -7.57 -7.01 -15.60
N GLY A 75 -6.70 -6.02 -15.86
CA GLY A 75 -6.57 -4.84 -15.02
C GLY A 75 -7.87 -4.05 -14.83
N MET A 76 -8.62 -3.80 -15.90
CA MET A 76 -9.89 -3.06 -15.84
C MET A 76 -10.98 -3.80 -15.05
N ILE A 77 -11.11 -5.12 -15.23
CA ILE A 77 -12.09 -5.93 -14.49
C ILE A 77 -11.76 -5.91 -13.00
N ILE A 78 -10.49 -6.13 -12.65
CA ILE A 78 -10.02 -6.10 -11.26
C ILE A 78 -10.21 -4.71 -10.67
N ALA A 79 -9.90 -3.64 -11.41
CA ALA A 79 -10.06 -2.26 -10.96
C ALA A 79 -11.52 -1.92 -10.60
N MET A 80 -12.49 -2.35 -11.42
CA MET A 80 -13.91 -2.13 -11.11
C MET A 80 -14.33 -2.82 -9.82
N MET A 81 -13.93 -4.08 -9.62
CA MET A 81 -14.24 -4.82 -8.40
C MET A 81 -13.47 -4.28 -7.19
N LEU A 82 -12.27 -3.75 -7.39
CA LEU A 82 -11.46 -3.07 -6.36
C LEU A 82 -12.16 -1.83 -5.83
N VAL A 83 -12.78 -1.02 -6.69
CA VAL A 83 -13.53 0.17 -6.25
C VAL A 83 -14.65 -0.25 -5.30
N ILE A 84 -15.43 -1.26 -5.67
CA ILE A 84 -16.52 -1.78 -4.84
C ILE A 84 -15.97 -2.32 -3.52
N GLY A 85 -14.99 -3.24 -3.58
CA GLY A 85 -14.43 -3.88 -2.40
C GLY A 85 -13.74 -2.90 -1.45
N SER A 86 -13.04 -1.89 -1.97
CA SER A 86 -12.34 -0.88 -1.17
C SER A 86 -13.31 0.03 -0.42
N ILE A 87 -14.46 0.41 -1.01
CA ILE A 87 -15.48 1.19 -0.31
C ILE A 87 -16.07 0.41 0.86
N PHE A 88 -16.45 -0.86 0.64
CA PHE A 88 -16.98 -1.71 1.71
C PHE A 88 -15.93 -1.99 2.79
N GLY A 89 -14.70 -2.32 2.38
CA GLY A 89 -13.59 -2.58 3.28
C GLY A 89 -13.23 -1.37 4.14
N ALA A 90 -13.14 -0.17 3.54
CA ALA A 90 -12.86 1.06 4.27
C ALA A 90 -13.99 1.41 5.25
N LYS A 91 -15.26 1.28 4.83
CA LYS A 91 -16.40 1.48 5.73
C LYS A 91 -16.35 0.52 6.91
N PHE A 92 -16.08 -0.75 6.67
CA PHE A 92 -16.01 -1.76 7.74
C PHE A 92 -14.82 -1.53 8.68
N ALA A 93 -13.66 -1.14 8.12
CA ALA A 93 -12.46 -0.84 8.92
C ALA A 93 -12.69 0.29 9.92
N CYS A 94 -13.53 1.28 9.61
CA CYS A 94 -13.87 2.37 10.53
C CYS A 94 -14.63 1.92 11.79
N TYR A 95 -15.24 0.73 11.79
CA TYR A 95 -15.95 0.18 12.96
C TYR A 95 -15.09 -0.76 13.80
N ILE A 96 -13.89 -1.12 13.33
CA ILE A 96 -12.99 -2.06 14.03
C ILE A 96 -11.99 -1.26 14.87
N PRO A 97 -11.76 -1.62 16.15
CA PRO A 97 -10.73 -0.97 16.95
C PRO A 97 -9.33 -1.13 16.32
N ALA A 98 -8.55 -0.05 16.31
CA ALA A 98 -7.24 0.01 15.64
C ALA A 98 -6.27 -1.13 16.02
N ALA A 99 -6.35 -1.61 17.27
CA ALA A 99 -5.53 -2.72 17.74
C ALA A 99 -5.79 -4.03 16.97
N TYR A 100 -7.05 -4.34 16.65
CA TYR A 100 -7.40 -5.52 15.87
C TYR A 100 -6.99 -5.37 14.41
N LEU A 101 -7.19 -4.18 13.84
CA LEU A 101 -6.79 -3.89 12.46
C LEU A 101 -5.26 -4.05 12.28
N ARG A 102 -4.48 -3.57 13.26
CA ARG A 102 -3.02 -3.73 13.29
C ARG A 102 -2.60 -5.20 13.38
N LYS A 103 -3.21 -5.98 14.27
CA LYS A 103 -2.93 -7.43 14.40
C LYS A 103 -3.27 -8.18 13.11
N PHE A 104 -4.43 -7.89 12.52
CA PHE A 104 -4.85 -8.48 11.25
C PHE A 104 -3.87 -8.17 10.12
N PHE A 105 -3.51 -6.90 9.94
CA PHE A 105 -2.53 -6.50 8.93
C PHE A 105 -1.17 -7.19 9.12
N GLY A 106 -0.68 -7.27 10.36
CA GLY A 106 0.57 -7.96 10.68
C GLY A 106 0.53 -9.47 10.39
N PHE A 107 -0.54 -10.16 10.75
CA PHE A 107 -0.68 -11.59 10.48
C PHE A 107 -0.82 -11.88 8.98
N PHE A 108 -1.60 -11.05 8.27
CA PHE A 108 -1.73 -11.11 6.82
C PHE A 108 -0.36 -10.97 6.13
N MET A 109 0.44 -10.00 6.57
CA MET A 109 1.81 -9.80 6.10
C MET A 109 2.72 -11.01 6.35
N LEU A 110 2.63 -11.61 7.54
CA LEU A 110 3.41 -12.79 7.90
C LEU A 110 3.09 -13.97 6.96
N ILE A 111 1.81 -14.20 6.66
CA ILE A 111 1.39 -15.24 5.71
C ILE A 111 2.01 -15.00 4.33
N PHE A 112 1.89 -13.79 3.79
CA PHE A 112 2.47 -13.46 2.48
C PHE A 112 3.99 -13.64 2.46
N SER A 113 4.67 -13.17 3.50
CA SER A 113 6.12 -13.31 3.63
C SER A 113 6.55 -14.78 3.65
N VAL A 114 5.91 -15.61 4.47
CA VAL A 114 6.20 -17.04 4.56
C VAL A 114 5.90 -17.73 3.24
N LYS A 115 4.75 -17.44 2.61
CA LYS A 115 4.39 -18.03 1.33
C LYS A 115 5.43 -17.69 0.27
N MET A 116 5.79 -16.42 0.10
CA MET A 116 6.78 -15.99 -0.91
C MET A 116 8.17 -16.60 -0.70
N ILE A 117 8.57 -16.90 0.53
CA ILE A 117 9.87 -17.55 0.82
C ILE A 117 9.83 -19.05 0.54
N LEU A 118 8.69 -19.70 0.78
CA LEU A 118 8.53 -21.15 0.65
C LEU A 118 8.06 -21.59 -0.73
N GLU A 119 7.49 -20.68 -1.52
CA GLU A 119 7.14 -20.92 -2.92
C GLU A 119 8.44 -21.03 -3.74
N LYS A 120 8.62 -22.16 -4.42
CA LYS A 120 9.79 -22.47 -5.25
C LYS A 120 9.79 -21.71 -6.56
#